data_AF-A0A9N9JF61-F1
#
_entry.id   AF-A0A9N9JF61-F1
#
_cell.length_a   1.000
_cell.length_b   1.000
_cell.length_c   1.000
_cell.angle_alpha   90.00
_cell.angle_beta   90.00
_cell.angle_gamma   90.00
#
_symmetry.space_group_name_H-M   'P 1'
#
loop_
_entity.id
_entity.type
_entity.pdbx_description
1 polymer ?
#
loop_
_entity_poly.entity_id
_entity_poly.type
_entity_poly.pdbx_seq_one_letter_code
_entity_poly.pdbx_strand_id
1 'polypeptide(L)'
;RKESYSIKINSQENSLTTSKKICKQSEALQELVSRYPDLKGKSVWFFPDQTKSVEGLILFNTSKKLYMIQDNKLDKDFDSFSKWIKALKTSRKLYKRNRSALASIFLENNCSSKNIGQMLK
;
A
#
# COMPACT_ATOMS: atom_id res chain seq x y z
N ARG A 1 -52.52 -13.90 19.98
CA ARG A 1 -51.51 -12.81 20.10
C ARG A 1 -50.13 -13.37 19.80
N LYS A 2 -49.66 -13.17 18.57
CA LYS A 2 -48.26 -13.30 18.17
C LYS A 2 -48.03 -12.14 17.22
N GLU A 3 -47.40 -11.07 17.71
CA GLU A 3 -47.05 -9.91 16.90
C GLU A 3 -45.65 -10.11 16.32
N SER A 4 -45.59 -9.91 15.02
CA SER A 4 -44.43 -10.02 14.14
C SER A 4 -43.43 -8.90 14.41
N TYR A 5 -42.14 -9.20 14.35
CA TYR A 5 -41.11 -8.21 14.07
C TYR A 5 -40.37 -8.62 12.80
N SER A 6 -40.76 -7.98 11.69
CA SER A 6 -40.04 -8.00 10.42
C SER A 6 -38.97 -6.91 10.48
N ILE A 7 -37.70 -7.30 10.39
CA ILE A 7 -36.58 -6.37 10.28
C ILE A 7 -36.57 -5.82 8.86
N LYS A 8 -37.02 -4.57 8.70
CA LYS A 8 -36.82 -3.76 7.49
C LYS A 8 -35.41 -3.19 7.52
N ILE A 9 -34.56 -3.59 6.59
CA ILE A 9 -33.24 -2.97 6.39
C ILE A 9 -33.48 -1.68 5.61
N ASN A 10 -33.32 -0.54 6.28
CA ASN A 10 -33.43 0.78 5.71
C ASN A 10 -32.10 1.14 5.01
N SER A 11 -32.03 0.91 3.69
CA SER A 11 -30.94 1.43 2.87
C SER A 11 -31.20 2.90 2.55
N GLN A 12 -30.59 3.80 3.31
CA GLN A 12 -30.18 5.14 2.88
C GLN A 12 -29.58 5.89 4.06
N GLU A 13 -28.25 6.03 4.10
CA GLU A 13 -27.57 7.24 4.59
C GLU A 13 -26.20 7.38 3.90
N ASN A 14 -26.20 8.18 2.83
CA ASN A 14 -25.33 9.34 2.69
C ASN A 14 -23.80 9.12 2.87
N SER A 15 -23.10 8.65 1.83
CA SER A 15 -21.65 8.95 1.73
C SER A 15 -21.48 10.37 1.20
N LEU A 16 -21.52 11.27 2.17
CA LEU A 16 -21.16 12.68 2.12
C LEU A 16 -19.99 12.94 1.16
N THR A 17 -20.29 13.63 0.07
CA THR A 17 -19.35 14.49 -0.65
C THR A 17 -18.69 15.45 0.35
N THR A 18 -17.50 15.09 0.84
CA THR A 18 -16.54 16.07 1.34
C THR A 18 -15.42 16.18 0.33
N SER A 19 -15.58 17.15 -0.56
CA SER A 19 -14.52 17.80 -1.29
C SER A 19 -13.51 18.40 -0.30
N LYS A 20 -12.64 17.58 0.27
CA LYS A 20 -11.38 18.04 0.86
C LYS A 20 -10.34 17.94 -0.23
N LYS A 21 -10.17 19.05 -0.94
CA LYS A 21 -8.99 19.44 -1.73
C LYS A 21 -7.74 18.61 -1.39
N ILE A 22 -7.53 17.47 -2.05
CA ILE A 22 -6.25 16.74 -1.99
C ILE A 22 -5.31 17.47 -2.95
N CYS A 23 -4.88 18.66 -2.55
CA CYS A 23 -3.67 19.27 -3.11
C CYS A 23 -2.49 18.76 -2.27
N LYS A 24 -2.01 17.57 -2.62
CA LYS A 24 -0.69 16.99 -2.29
C LYS A 24 -0.71 15.64 -3.00
N GLN A 25 0.28 15.37 -3.85
CA GLN A 25 0.41 14.08 -4.55
C GLN A 25 0.03 12.96 -3.60
N SER A 26 -1.12 12.31 -3.84
CA SER A 26 -1.54 11.16 -3.06
C SER A 26 -0.39 10.18 -3.15
N GLU A 27 0.18 9.89 -2.00
CA GLU A 27 1.33 9.05 -1.95
C GLU A 27 0.96 7.66 -2.48
N ALA A 28 1.78 7.09 -3.38
CA ALA A 28 1.41 5.93 -4.17
C ALA A 28 0.95 4.71 -3.34
N LEU A 29 1.38 4.61 -2.08
CA LEU A 29 0.90 3.58 -1.15
C LEU A 29 -0.58 3.80 -0.77
N GLN A 30 -0.97 5.03 -0.44
CA GLN A 30 -2.36 5.34 -0.07
C GLN A 30 -3.28 5.16 -1.29
N GLU A 31 -2.82 5.58 -2.46
CA GLU A 31 -3.54 5.42 -3.71
C GLU A 31 -3.75 3.94 -4.05
N LEU A 32 -2.70 3.12 -3.91
CA LEU A 32 -2.75 1.69 -4.17
C LEU A 32 -3.80 0.99 -3.30
N VAL A 33 -3.78 1.22 -1.99
CA VAL A 33 -4.72 0.55 -1.07
C VAL A 33 -6.14 1.10 -1.20
N SER A 34 -6.31 2.35 -1.65
CA SER A 34 -7.62 2.91 -1.98
C SER A 34 -8.24 2.24 -3.21
N ARG A 35 -7.45 2.04 -4.28
CA ARG A 35 -7.91 1.36 -5.50
C ARG A 35 -8.09 -0.16 -5.31
N TYR A 36 -7.26 -0.77 -4.46
CA TYR A 36 -7.22 -2.22 -4.24
C TYR A 36 -7.25 -2.53 -2.73
N PRO A 37 -8.42 -2.49 -2.09
CA PRO A 37 -8.55 -2.69 -0.64
C PRO A 37 -8.16 -4.11 -0.20
N ASP A 38 -8.13 -5.08 -1.10
CA ASP A 38 -7.71 -6.46 -0.84
C ASP A 38 -6.20 -6.59 -0.59
N LEU A 39 -5.43 -5.51 -0.77
CA LEU A 39 -4.00 -5.46 -0.50
C LEU A 39 -3.67 -5.18 0.97
N LYS A 40 -4.69 -4.89 1.79
CA LYS A 40 -4.53 -4.70 3.24
C LYS A 40 -4.03 -6.00 3.87
N GLY A 41 -2.95 -5.93 4.63
CA GLY A 41 -2.33 -7.11 5.25
C GLY A 41 -1.61 -8.02 4.27
N LYS A 42 -1.43 -7.62 3.00
CA LYS A 42 -0.63 -8.37 2.02
C LYS A 42 0.79 -7.85 1.94
N SER A 43 1.69 -8.76 1.61
CA SER A 43 3.08 -8.46 1.34
C SER A 43 3.27 -7.83 -0.04
N VAL A 44 4.25 -6.94 -0.12
CA VAL A 44 4.82 -6.39 -1.35
C VAL A 44 6.30 -6.67 -1.39
N TRP A 45 6.82 -6.80 -2.59
CA TRP A 45 8.19 -7.24 -2.83
C TRP A 45 8.93 -6.19 -3.64
N PHE A 46 9.99 -5.64 -3.04
CA PHE A 46 10.90 -4.73 -3.71
C PHE A 46 12.07 -5.51 -4.32
N PHE A 47 12.24 -5.38 -5.64
CA PHE A 47 13.31 -6.04 -6.40
C PHE A 47 14.33 -5.01 -6.87
N PRO A 48 15.43 -4.80 -6.12
CA PRO A 48 16.42 -3.81 -6.50
C PRO A 48 17.15 -4.12 -7.82
N ASP A 49 17.48 -5.38 -8.05
CA ASP A 49 18.26 -5.87 -9.20
C ASP A 49 17.62 -7.07 -9.91
N GLN A 50 16.35 -7.38 -9.61
CA GLN A 50 15.59 -8.56 -10.09
C GLN A 50 16.12 -9.93 -9.62
N THR A 51 17.25 -9.98 -8.90
CA THR A 51 17.82 -11.24 -8.38
C THR A 51 17.53 -11.43 -6.89
N LYS A 52 17.46 -10.32 -6.15
CA LYS A 52 17.11 -10.31 -4.73
C LYS A 52 15.82 -9.54 -4.54
N SER A 53 15.06 -9.95 -3.54
CA SER A 53 13.84 -9.27 -3.12
C SER A 53 13.88 -8.91 -1.64
N VAL A 54 13.14 -7.86 -1.31
CA VAL A 54 12.86 -7.49 0.08
C VAL A 54 11.35 -7.42 0.24
N GLU A 55 10.85 -8.15 1.21
CA GLU A 55 9.44 -8.15 1.58
C GLU A 55 9.13 -6.95 2.47
N GLY A 56 7.98 -6.33 2.23
CA GLY A 56 7.35 -5.37 3.12
C GLY A 56 5.87 -5.67 3.26
N LEU A 57 5.31 -5.56 4.46
CA LEU A 57 3.91 -5.86 4.74
C LEU A 57 3.09 -4.56 4.75
N ILE A 58 1.99 -4.50 4.00
CA ILE A 58 1.09 -3.35 4.01
C ILE A 58 0.18 -3.43 5.24
N LEU A 59 0.33 -2.49 6.17
CA LEU A 59 -0.47 -2.42 7.39
C LEU A 59 -1.09 -1.04 7.58
N PHE A 60 -2.27 -0.98 8.20
CA PHE A 60 -2.88 0.27 8.59
C PHE A 60 -2.40 0.70 9.97
N ASN A 61 -1.78 1.88 10.05
CA ASN A 61 -1.41 2.46 11.34
C ASN A 61 -2.61 3.25 11.90
N THR A 62 -3.21 2.75 12.97
CA THR A 62 -4.41 3.36 13.60
C THR A 62 -4.14 4.72 14.21
N SER A 63 -2.93 4.95 14.75
CA SER A 63 -2.52 6.22 15.35
C SER A 63 -2.36 7.32 14.29
N LYS A 64 -1.67 7.00 13.19
CA LYS A 64 -1.42 7.95 12.08
C LYS A 64 -2.57 8.00 11.06
N LYS A 65 -3.52 7.07 11.13
CA LYS A 65 -4.65 6.90 10.21
C LYS A 65 -4.21 6.78 8.74
N LEU A 66 -3.13 6.03 8.47
CA LEU A 66 -2.59 5.84 7.12
C LEU A 66 -1.99 4.44 6.96
N TYR A 67 -1.88 3.97 5.70
CA TYR A 67 -1.19 2.73 5.39
C TYR A 67 0.33 2.91 5.44
N MET A 68 1.03 1.92 5.97
CA MET A 68 2.48 1.87 6.08
C MET A 68 3.00 0.55 5.53
N ILE A 69 4.29 0.53 5.22
CA ILE A 69 5.04 -0.69 4.88
C ILE A 69 5.89 -1.03 6.08
N GLN A 70 5.60 -2.17 6.69
CA GLN A 70 6.45 -2.75 7.73
C GLN A 70 7.53 -3.60 7.07
N ASP A 71 8.79 -3.29 7.34
CA ASP A 71 9.92 -4.09 6.91
C ASP A 71 10.50 -4.86 8.11
N ASN A 72 10.20 -6.15 8.19
CA ASN A 72 10.63 -7.01 9.29
C ASN A 72 12.16 -7.10 9.43
N LYS A 73 12.90 -6.87 8.34
CA LYS A 73 14.37 -6.95 8.37
C LYS A 73 15.02 -5.63 8.79
N LEU A 74 14.35 -4.50 8.59
CA LEU A 74 14.80 -3.19 9.10
C LEU A 74 14.18 -2.85 10.47
N ASP A 75 13.21 -3.64 10.92
CA ASP A 75 12.41 -3.42 12.13
C ASP A 75 11.82 -2.00 12.17
N LYS A 76 11.31 -1.56 11.01
CA LYS A 76 10.85 -0.18 10.79
C LYS A 76 9.64 -0.12 9.89
N ASP A 77 8.79 0.84 10.19
CA ASP A 77 7.60 1.16 9.40
C ASP A 77 7.84 2.42 8.56
N PHE A 78 7.41 2.37 7.30
CA PHE A 78 7.54 3.47 6.36
C PHE A 78 6.16 3.89 5.89
N ASP A 79 5.85 5.18 6.02
CA ASP A 79 4.60 5.73 5.47
C ASP A 79 4.58 5.73 3.95
N SER A 80 5.73 5.51 3.28
CA SER A 80 5.84 5.52 1.83
C SER A 80 6.80 4.54 1.20
N PHE A 81 6.47 4.10 -0.03
CA PHE A 81 7.36 3.33 -0.89
C PHE A 81 8.71 4.03 -1.08
N SER A 82 8.71 5.35 -1.27
CA SER A 82 9.92 6.13 -1.46
C SER A 82 10.82 6.14 -0.23
N LYS A 83 10.27 6.30 0.98
CA LYS A 83 11.06 6.25 2.23
C LYS A 83 11.58 4.84 2.49
N TRP A 84 10.74 3.83 2.28
CA TRP A 84 11.14 2.43 2.41
C TRP A 84 12.31 2.09 1.48
N ILE A 85 12.18 2.41 0.20
CA ILE A 85 13.23 2.16 -0.79
C ILE A 85 14.51 2.94 -0.46
N LYS A 86 14.41 4.22 -0.04
CA LYS A 86 15.58 4.99 0.38
C LYS A 86 16.29 4.31 1.55
N ALA A 87 15.56 3.86 2.57
CA ALA A 87 16.14 3.16 3.70
C ALA A 87 16.83 1.85 3.27
N LEU A 88 16.22 1.09 2.36
CA LEU A 88 16.83 -0.13 1.80
C LEU A 88 18.11 0.15 1.00
N LYS A 89 18.13 1.22 0.22
CA LYS A 89 19.32 1.64 -0.53
C LYS A 89 20.48 1.99 0.42
N THR A 90 20.21 2.76 1.46
CA THR A 90 21.23 3.18 2.44
C THR A 90 21.73 2.00 3.29
N SER A 91 20.82 1.18 3.81
CA SER A 91 21.16 0.09 4.75
C SER A 91 21.87 -1.09 4.10
N ARG A 92 21.53 -1.44 2.86
CA ARG A 92 22.04 -2.68 2.23
C ARG A 92 22.90 -2.44 0.99
N LYS A 93 23.26 -1.19 0.68
CA LYS A 93 24.01 -0.81 -0.54
C LYS A 93 23.39 -1.40 -1.82
N LEU A 94 22.06 -1.61 -1.83
CA LEU A 94 21.37 -2.43 -2.82
C LEU A 94 21.24 -1.79 -4.22
N TYR A 95 21.90 -0.68 -4.54
CA TYR A 95 21.58 0.06 -5.76
C TYR A 95 22.77 0.79 -6.41
N LYS A 96 22.95 0.57 -7.71
CA LYS A 96 23.76 1.41 -8.63
C LYS A 96 22.98 1.92 -9.85
N ARG A 97 21.73 1.49 -10.08
CA ARG A 97 20.96 1.82 -11.30
C ARG A 97 19.90 2.88 -11.01
N ASN A 98 19.45 3.66 -11.99
CA ASN A 98 18.32 4.59 -11.82
C ASN A 98 17.05 3.96 -12.41
N ARG A 99 16.30 3.17 -11.63
CA ARG A 99 14.92 2.78 -11.98
C ARG A 99 13.92 3.46 -11.06
N SER A 100 12.70 3.66 -11.57
CA SER A 100 11.58 4.17 -10.78
C SER A 100 11.28 3.25 -9.60
N ALA A 101 11.04 3.86 -8.43
CA ALA A 101 10.70 3.16 -7.19
C ALA A 101 9.50 2.21 -7.38
N LEU A 102 8.43 2.70 -8.01
CA LEU A 102 7.18 1.94 -8.19
C LEU A 102 7.29 0.83 -9.24
N ALA A 103 8.15 1.00 -10.24
CA ALA A 103 8.41 -0.02 -11.26
C ALA A 103 9.25 -1.20 -10.72
N SER A 104 9.74 -1.07 -9.49
CA SER A 104 10.58 -2.08 -8.82
C SER A 104 9.83 -2.77 -7.67
N ILE A 105 8.54 -2.50 -7.49
CA ILE A 105 7.70 -3.09 -6.44
C ILE A 105 6.62 -3.96 -7.08
N PHE A 106 6.43 -5.16 -6.55
CA PHE A 106 5.53 -6.18 -7.05
C PHE A 106 4.67 -6.73 -5.91
N LEU A 107 3.49 -7.28 -6.24
CA LEU A 107 2.61 -7.91 -5.25
C LEU A 107 3.02 -9.36 -4.92
N GLU A 108 3.85 -9.95 -5.77
CA GLU A 108 4.32 -11.32 -5.64
C GLU A 108 5.84 -11.33 -5.52
N ASN A 109 6.39 -12.41 -4.97
CA ASN A 109 7.83 -12.63 -4.90
C ASN A 109 8.40 -13.08 -6.27
N ASN A 110 7.98 -12.42 -7.34
CA ASN A 110 8.52 -12.56 -8.68
C ASN A 110 8.50 -11.19 -9.38
N CYS A 111 9.46 -10.95 -10.27
CA CYS A 111 9.54 -9.69 -11.02
C CYS A 111 8.88 -9.77 -12.41
N SER A 112 8.16 -10.87 -12.69
CA SER A 112 7.44 -11.11 -13.94
C SER A 112 5.97 -10.68 -13.87
N SER A 113 5.42 -10.51 -12.66
CA SER A 113 4.07 -10.02 -12.42
C SER A 113 3.94 -8.51 -12.69
N LYS A 114 2.70 -8.02 -12.69
CA LYS A 114 2.39 -6.60 -12.84
C LYS A 114 2.98 -5.82 -11.66
N ASN A 115 3.80 -4.80 -11.94
CA ASN A 115 4.37 -3.95 -10.90
C ASN A 115 3.37 -2.85 -10.46
N ILE A 116 3.61 -2.25 -9.29
CA ILE A 116 2.76 -1.18 -8.75
C ILE A 116 2.68 0.02 -9.69
N GLY A 117 3.78 0.35 -10.38
CA GLY A 117 3.79 1.42 -11.39
C GLY A 117 2.80 1.18 -12.54
N GLN A 118 2.58 -0.08 -12.94
CA GLN A 118 1.59 -0.45 -13.95
C GLN A 118 0.16 -0.54 -13.39
N MET A 119 0.00 -0.73 -12.08
CA MET A 119 -1.32 -0.77 -11.43
C MET A 119 -1.91 0.62 -11.17
N LEU A 120 -1.03 1.62 -11.00
CA LEU A 120 -1.40 3.01 -10.71
C LEU A 120 -1.44 3.92 -11.95
N LYS A 121 -0.93 3.45 -13.09
CA LYS A 121 -1.01 4.13 -14.38
C LYS A 121 -2.45 4.34 -14.87
#